data_AF-A0A2A8H912-F1
#
_entry.id   AF-A0A2A8H912-F1
#
_cell.length_a   1.000
_cell.length_b   1.000
_cell.length_c   1.000
_cell.angle_alpha   90.00
_cell.angle_beta   90.00
_cell.angle_gamma   90.00
#
_symmetry.space_group_name_H-M   'P 1'
#
loop_
_entity.id
_entity.type
_entity.pdbx_description
1 polymer ?
#
loop_
_entity_poly.entity_id
_entity_poly.type
_entity_poly.pdbx_seq_one_letter_code
_entity_poly.pdbx_strand_id
1 'polypeptide(L)' 'MPQDFTEERFQWAVDSSVWTVRENRTAYVKGTNFVTITEEFLVSPNDEILQVNRRNLQFTHSNYNPVNAVFQLQ' A
#
# COMPACT_ATOMS: atom_id res chain seq x y z
N MET A 1 4.72 9.55 9.73
CA MET A 1 4.81 8.75 10.96
C MET A 1 5.87 9.37 11.88
N PRO A 2 5.69 9.35 13.21
CA PRO A 2 6.77 9.65 14.15
C PRO A 2 8.01 8.80 13.85
N GLN A 3 9.20 9.35 14.06
CA GLN A 3 10.45 8.68 13.70
C GLN A 3 10.69 7.41 14.54
N ASP A 4 10.07 7.33 15.71
CA ASP A 4 10.13 6.28 16.71
C ASP A 4 8.89 5.35 16.70
N PHE A 5 8.01 5.49 15.71
CA PHE A 5 6.78 4.68 15.64
C PHE A 5 7.06 3.18 15.46
N THR A 6 8.19 2.85 14.83
CA THR A 6 8.59 1.47 14.57
C THR A 6 9.82 1.10 15.39
N GLU A 7 9.76 -0.06 16.06
CA GLU A 7 10.95 -0.68 16.63
C GLU A 7 12.02 -0.81 15.53
N GLU A 8 13.30 -0.59 15.88
CA GLU A 8 14.42 -0.44 14.92
C GLU A 8 14.56 -1.57 13.90
N ARG A 9 13.99 -2.74 14.17
CA ARG A 9 14.13 -3.95 13.35
C ARG A 9 12.97 -4.23 12.39
N PHE A 10 11.84 -3.56 12.55
CA PHE A 10 10.74 -3.73 11.58
C PHE A 10 11.00 -2.91 10.32
N GLN A 11 10.51 -3.43 9.19
CA GLN A 11 10.74 -2.84 7.87
C GLN A 11 9.40 -2.42 7.27
N TRP A 12 9.35 -1.20 6.73
CA TRP A 12 8.20 -0.73 5.95
C TRP A 12 8.33 -1.20 4.51
N ALA A 13 7.30 -1.90 4.02
CA ALA A 13 7.21 -2.36 2.65
C ALA A 13 6.11 -1.59 1.90
N VAL A 14 6.53 -0.72 0.98
CA VAL A 14 5.66 0.16 0.21
C VAL A 14 6.07 0.16 -1.27
N ASP A 15 5.09 0.26 -2.16
CA ASP A 15 5.28 0.45 -3.60
C ASP A 15 4.68 1.81 -4.01
N SER A 16 5.56 2.71 -4.43
CA SER A 16 5.31 4.08 -4.90
C SER A 16 4.27 4.27 -6.00
N SER A 17 4.13 3.24 -6.84
CA SER A 17 3.84 3.44 -8.27
C SER A 17 2.37 3.61 -8.61
N VAL A 18 1.48 3.20 -7.71
CA VAL A 18 0.03 3.18 -7.93
C VAL A 18 -0.71 3.67 -6.68
N TRP A 19 -1.70 4.53 -6.88
CA TRP A 19 -2.59 4.97 -5.82
C TRP A 19 -3.38 3.81 -5.23
N THR A 20 -3.40 3.70 -3.91
CA THR A 20 -4.05 2.57 -3.22
C THR A 20 -5.46 2.90 -2.78
N VAL A 21 -5.78 4.18 -2.58
CA VAL A 21 -7.11 4.63 -2.17
C VAL A 21 -7.55 5.87 -2.97
N ARG A 22 -8.84 5.98 -3.20
CA ARG A 22 -9.51 7.22 -3.62
C ARG A 22 -10.48 7.71 -2.55
N GLU A 23 -10.78 9.01 -2.57
CA GLU A 23 -11.96 9.51 -1.86
C GLU A 23 -13.23 8.82 -2.38
N ASN A 24 -14.19 8.55 -1.48
CA ASN A 24 -15.41 7.78 -1.80
C ASN A 24 -16.70 8.59 -1.67
N ARG A 25 -16.63 9.92 -1.82
CA ARG A 25 -17.81 10.79 -1.79
C ARG A 25 -18.65 10.70 -3.06
N THR A 26 -18.00 10.45 -4.20
CA THR A 26 -18.62 10.31 -5.52
C THR A 26 -18.10 9.08 -6.24
N ALA A 27 -18.70 8.74 -7.39
CA ALA A 27 -18.13 7.75 -8.30
C ALA A 27 -16.73 8.17 -8.77
N TYR A 28 -15.89 7.19 -9.07
CA TYR A 28 -14.51 7.45 -9.49
C TYR A 28 -14.46 8.13 -10.87
N VAL A 29 -13.77 9.26 -10.94
CA VAL A 29 -13.41 9.99 -12.15
C VAL A 29 -11.91 10.26 -12.09
N LYS A 30 -11.19 9.66 -13.04
CA LYS A 30 -9.73 9.77 -13.14
C LYS A 30 -9.32 11.23 -13.30
N GLY A 31 -8.36 11.67 -12.47
CA GLY A 31 -7.87 13.06 -12.47
C GLY A 31 -8.76 14.05 -11.72
N THR A 32 -9.91 13.63 -11.19
CA THR A 32 -10.82 14.47 -10.40
C THR A 32 -10.84 14.06 -8.95
N ASN A 33 -11.05 12.77 -8.66
CA ASN A 33 -11.05 12.32 -7.26
C ASN A 33 -9.65 12.43 -6.66
N PHE A 34 -9.60 12.88 -5.40
CA PHE A 34 -8.42 12.75 -4.58
C PHE A 34 -8.01 11.27 -4.48
N VAL A 35 -6.72 11.01 -4.65
CA VAL A 35 -6.09 9.70 -4.57
C VAL A 35 -4.81 9.82 -3.76
N THR A 36 -4.50 8.81 -2.97
CA THR A 36 -3.28 8.76 -2.17
C THR A 36 -2.84 7.32 -1.93
N ILE A 37 -1.72 7.16 -1.24
CA ILE A 37 -1.23 5.88 -0.74
C ILE A 37 -1.49 5.82 0.76
N THR A 38 -2.23 4.81 1.21
CA THR A 38 -2.44 4.49 2.64
C THR A 38 -2.11 3.05 3.00
N GLU A 39 -1.88 2.18 2.02
CA GLU A 39 -1.70 0.75 2.23
C GLU A 39 -0.22 0.38 2.13
N GLU A 40 0.30 -0.10 3.24
CA GLU A 40 1.69 -0.48 3.46
C GLU A 40 1.74 -1.69 4.39
N PHE A 41 2.85 -2.43 4.34
CA PHE A 41 3.09 -3.52 5.27
C PHE A 41 4.20 -3.14 6.24
N LEU A 42 3.97 -3.39 7.52
CA LEU A 42 5.01 -3.37 8.52
C LEU A 42 5.49 -4.81 8.76
N VAL A 43 6.73 -5.08 8.42
CA VAL A 43 7.26 -6.45 8.27
C VAL A 43 8.26 -6.75 9.38
N SER A 44 8.13 -7.93 9.98
CA SER A 44 9.03 -8.43 11.02
C SER A 44 10.45 -8.60 10.50
N PRO A 45 11.50 -8.44 11.33
CA PRO A 45 12.87 -8.76 10.94
C PRO A 45 13.10 -10.24 10.57
N ASN A 46 12.20 -11.14 10.94
CA ASN A 46 12.30 -12.56 10.61
C ASN A 46 11.83 -12.89 9.18
N ASP A 47 11.24 -11.92 8.48
CA ASP A 47 10.69 -12.10 7.14
C ASP A 47 11.51 -11.28 6.13
N GLU A 48 11.91 -11.92 5.03
CA GLU A 48 12.47 -11.25 3.86
C GLU A 48 11.34 -10.75 2.95
N ILE A 49 11.42 -9.49 2.52
CA ILE A 49 10.49 -8.89 1.56
C ILE A 49 10.94 -9.24 0.15
N LEU A 50 10.29 -10.22 -0.48
CA LEU A 50 10.62 -10.62 -1.86
C LEU A 50 9.97 -9.69 -2.90
N GLN A 51 8.72 -9.29 -2.65
CA GLN A 51 7.98 -8.44 -3.57
C GLN A 51 6.89 -7.66 -2.84
N VAL A 52 6.70 -6.41 -3.24
CA VAL A 52 5.47 -5.65 -2.99
C VAL A 52 5.02 -5.07 -4.33
N ASN A 53 3.78 -5.34 -4.71
CA ASN A 53 3.23 -4.79 -5.95
C ASN A 53 1.77 -4.43 -5.81
N ARG A 54 1.40 -3.37 -6.53
CA ARG A 54 0.03 -2.90 -6.63
C ARG A 54 -0.55 -3.25 -7.99
N ARG A 55 -1.86 -3.44 -8.05
CA ARG A 55 -2.58 -3.52 -9.34
C ARG A 55 -3.49 -2.31 -9.47
N ASN A 56 -3.24 -1.51 -10.50
CA ASN A 56 -4.10 -0.39 -10.81
C ASN A 56 -5.38 -0.87 -11.51
N LEU A 57 -6.44 -1.08 -10.73
CA LEU A 57 -7.75 -1.48 -11.25
C LEU A 57 -8.69 -0.29 -11.44
N GLN A 58 -8.15 0.94 -11.40
CA GLN A 58 -8.92 2.18 -11.50
C GLN A 58 -10.12 2.19 -10.53
N PHE A 59 -9.99 1.57 -9.35
CA PHE A 59 -11.03 1.49 -8.33
C PHE A 59 -12.36 0.85 -8.80
N THR A 60 -12.31 -0.06 -9.78
CA THR A 60 -13.50 -0.69 -10.39
C THR A 60 -14.31 -1.55 -9.40
N HIS A 61 -13.64 -2.13 -8.39
CA HIS A 61 -14.26 -3.09 -7.47
C HIS A 61 -14.34 -2.60 -6.02
N SER A 62 -13.64 -1.51 -5.69
CA SER A 62 -13.55 -0.93 -4.35
C SER A 62 -13.00 0.49 -4.48
N ASN A 63 -13.18 1.34 -3.47
CA ASN A 63 -12.41 2.59 -3.36
C ASN A 63 -10.91 2.34 -3.08
N TYR A 64 -10.50 1.09 -2.98
CA TYR A 64 -9.12 0.64 -2.89
C TYR A 64 -8.67 -0.14 -4.13
N ASN A 65 -7.43 0.08 -4.53
CA ASN A 65 -6.70 -0.83 -5.41
C ASN A 65 -5.98 -1.89 -4.55
N PRO A 66 -5.92 -3.16 -4.99
CA PRO A 66 -5.28 -4.21 -4.21
C PRO A 66 -3.76 -4.02 -4.15
N VAL A 67 -3.20 -4.32 -2.98
CA VAL A 67 -1.77 -4.40 -2.72
C VAL A 67 -1.45 -5.84 -2.36
N ASN A 68 -0.46 -6.43 -3.04
CA ASN A 68 0.03 -7.76 -2.73
C ASN A 68 1.47 -7.67 -2.26
N ALA A 69 1.84 -8.57 -1.37
CA ALA A 69 3.22 -8.76 -0.96
C ALA A 69 3.55 -10.24 -0.89
N VAL A 70 4.81 -10.56 -1.14
CA VAL A 70 5.38 -11.90 -1.01
C VAL A 70 6.53 -11.79 -0.03
N PHE A 71 6.46 -12.62 1.01
CA PHE A 71 7.46 -12.70 2.06
C PHE A 71 8.02 -14.11 2.15
N GLN A 72 9.25 -14.22 2.64
CA GLN A 72 9.86 -15.50 2.98
C GLN A 72 10.32 -15.47 4.42
N LEU A 73 9.88 -16.45 5.21
CA LEU A 73 10.38 -16.67 6.56
C LEU A 73 11.83 -17.13 6.50
N GLN A 74 12.68 -16.53 7.32
CA GLN A 74 14.10 -16.90 7.47
C GLN A 74 14.31 -18.10 8.39
#